data_AF-A0A832F222-F1
#
_entry.id   AF-A0A832F222-F1
#
_cell.length_a   1.000
_cell.length_b   1.000
_cell.length_c   1.000
_cell.angle_alpha   90.00
_cell.angle_beta   90.00
_cell.angle_gamma   90.00
#
_symmetry.space_group_name_H-M   'P 1'
#
loop_
_entity.id
_entity.type
_entity.pdbx_description
1 polymer ?
#
loop_
_entity_poly.entity_id
_entity_poly.type
_entity_poly.pdbx_seq_one_letter_code
_entity_poly.pdbx_strand_id
1 'polypeptide(L)'
;MDPEIPPGMGGFFQGMIGDLLRMLKTDSPLQWDLAVQLAQTVASEGQSEGNVEPADRIRLEGLLGVAELHVADVTGMTTSPGGRPLAIVTTGRAEWARRSLETWRPVIEKIATALGPQEPDRALGPESAATSLATTDLGGDPGNEEARAAFLGRWTSAVAPAMIAMQVGSVVGHLAQRTLGQYDLPLPRHDTGEILVVPANAAHFAEDWSLPPNDLALWLCVRDVAMHTVLTRQHVRERLEDLLSRQAQGFRPDPTTMEERLGQAVSGGAPDVADLTRLLGDPGSFGVLDDSPELRQVRAELSALSSAIEGYVEWVTDTVAARSIGTRGTIREALRRRRVERGDDERVAESLFGFRLDQDAADRGESFVRGILERGGETELVKLWQSGENLPTPAELDAPGLWIERINLPELGPGL
;
A
#
# COMPACT_ATOMS: atom_id res chain seq x y z
N MET A 1 33.05 -37.63 -23.01
CA MET A 1 33.02 -37.75 -21.54
C MET A 1 31.91 -36.81 -21.10
N ASP A 2 30.70 -37.33 -21.03
CA ASP A 2 29.56 -36.64 -20.44
C ASP A 2 29.72 -36.68 -18.91
N PRO A 3 29.46 -35.58 -18.18
CA PRO A 3 29.49 -35.62 -16.72
C PRO A 3 28.25 -36.34 -16.21
N GLU A 4 28.45 -37.49 -15.58
CA GLU A 4 27.42 -38.23 -14.85
C GLU A 4 26.88 -37.39 -13.70
N ILE A 5 25.59 -37.09 -13.74
CA ILE A 5 24.83 -36.54 -12.60
C ILE A 5 24.65 -37.69 -11.58
N PRO A 6 25.02 -37.51 -10.30
CA PRO A 6 24.94 -38.57 -9.31
C PRO A 6 23.48 -39.02 -9.05
N PRO A 7 23.21 -40.33 -8.93
CA PRO A 7 21.87 -40.86 -8.77
C PRO A 7 21.37 -40.58 -7.34
N GLY A 8 20.34 -39.73 -7.22
CA GLY A 8 19.70 -39.41 -5.94
C GLY A 8 19.20 -37.98 -5.81
N MET A 9 19.73 -37.02 -6.58
CA MET A 9 19.29 -35.62 -6.54
C MET A 9 17.97 -35.37 -7.29
N GLY A 10 17.66 -36.15 -8.33
CA GLY A 10 16.41 -36.01 -9.08
C GLY A 10 15.16 -36.29 -8.24
N GLY A 11 15.23 -37.28 -7.34
CA GLY A 11 14.11 -37.64 -6.45
C GLY A 11 13.89 -36.65 -5.29
N PHE A 12 14.95 -35.98 -4.83
CA PHE A 12 14.87 -34.95 -3.79
C PHE A 12 14.13 -33.70 -4.30
N PHE A 13 14.50 -33.21 -5.48
CA PHE A 13 13.79 -32.10 -6.14
C PHE A 13 12.35 -32.48 -6.52
N GLN A 14 12.10 -33.71 -6.99
CA GLN A 14 10.74 -34.19 -7.29
C GLN A 14 9.84 -34.27 -6.04
N GLY A 15 10.38 -34.69 -4.90
CA GLY A 15 9.64 -34.76 -3.63
C GLY A 15 9.30 -33.38 -3.07
N MET A 16 10.26 -32.45 -3.10
CA MET A 16 10.06 -31.07 -2.65
C MET A 16 9.08 -30.31 -3.57
N ILE A 17 9.16 -30.52 -4.89
CA ILE A 17 8.18 -29.99 -5.85
C ILE A 17 6.81 -30.64 -5.62
N GLY A 18 6.75 -31.93 -5.27
CA GLY A 18 5.49 -32.61 -4.95
C GLY A 18 4.80 -32.06 -3.69
N ASP A 19 5.57 -31.74 -2.66
CA ASP A 19 5.04 -31.14 -1.43
C ASP A 19 4.72 -29.65 -1.62
N LEU A 20 5.52 -28.91 -2.40
CA LEU A 20 5.20 -27.55 -2.85
C LEU A 20 3.91 -27.53 -3.69
N LEU A 21 3.75 -28.47 -4.61
CA LEU A 21 2.54 -28.64 -5.44
C LEU A 21 1.32 -29.03 -4.63
N ARG A 22 1.47 -29.76 -3.51
CA ARG A 22 0.37 -30.04 -2.57
C ARG A 22 0.01 -28.82 -1.74
N MET A 23 0.98 -28.01 -1.35
CA MET A 23 0.76 -26.73 -0.66
C MET A 23 0.14 -25.67 -1.59
N LEU A 24 0.46 -25.74 -2.88
CA LEU A 24 -0.08 -24.94 -3.98
C LEU A 24 -1.51 -25.29 -4.41
N LYS A 25 -2.11 -26.37 -3.90
CA LYS A 25 -3.50 -26.79 -4.19
C LYS A 25 -4.57 -25.93 -3.50
N THR A 26 -4.29 -24.66 -3.28
CA THR A 26 -5.30 -23.72 -2.78
C THR A 26 -5.85 -22.98 -3.99
N ASP A 27 -7.14 -23.10 -4.29
CA ASP A 27 -7.84 -22.40 -5.40
C ASP A 27 -7.93 -20.87 -5.18
N SER A 28 -7.02 -20.29 -4.40
CA SER A 28 -6.97 -18.87 -4.09
C SER A 28 -6.07 -18.14 -5.11
N PRO A 29 -6.51 -16.98 -5.66
CA PRO A 29 -5.68 -16.12 -6.51
C PRO A 29 -4.36 -15.68 -5.85
N LEU A 30 -4.26 -15.80 -4.53
CA LEU A 30 -3.10 -15.42 -3.74
C LEU A 30 -2.85 -16.41 -2.59
N GLN A 31 -1.59 -16.79 -2.38
CA GLN A 31 -1.18 -17.55 -1.19
C GLN A 31 -1.10 -16.63 0.04
N TRP A 32 -2.25 -16.34 0.67
CA TRP A 32 -2.35 -15.35 1.73
C TRP A 32 -1.43 -15.61 2.93
N ASP A 33 -1.38 -16.86 3.40
CA ASP A 33 -0.55 -17.23 4.56
C ASP A 33 0.94 -17.00 4.30
N LEU A 34 1.39 -17.23 3.06
CA LEU A 34 2.76 -16.94 2.63
C LEU A 34 3.05 -15.43 2.65
N ALA A 35 2.12 -14.61 2.18
CA ALA A 35 2.25 -13.16 2.22
C ALA A 35 2.37 -12.64 3.67
N VAL A 36 1.51 -13.13 4.57
CA VAL A 36 1.53 -12.76 6.00
C VAL A 36 2.83 -13.20 6.66
N GLN A 37 3.24 -14.45 6.48
CA GLN A 37 4.46 -14.99 7.09
C GLN A 37 5.70 -14.21 6.63
N LEU A 38 5.80 -13.93 5.34
CA LEU A 38 6.92 -13.16 4.81
C LEU A 38 6.89 -11.71 5.31
N ALA A 39 5.72 -11.06 5.33
CA ALA A 39 5.60 -9.71 5.85
C ALA A 39 6.04 -9.60 7.31
N GLN A 40 5.65 -10.54 8.16
CA GLN A 40 6.08 -10.59 9.55
C GLN A 40 7.58 -10.81 9.68
N THR A 41 8.14 -11.74 8.89
CA THR A 41 9.58 -12.07 8.90
C THR A 41 10.43 -10.87 8.47
N VAL A 42 10.03 -10.18 7.40
CA VAL A 42 10.70 -8.97 6.91
C VAL A 42 10.53 -7.84 7.93
N ALA A 43 9.31 -7.62 8.44
CA ALA A 43 9.01 -6.54 9.39
C ALA A 43 9.84 -6.64 10.68
N SER A 44 10.04 -7.85 11.21
CA SER A 44 10.82 -8.07 12.43
C SER A 44 12.30 -8.35 12.18
N GLU A 45 12.75 -8.38 10.92
CA GLU A 45 14.12 -8.76 10.52
C GLU A 45 14.54 -10.12 11.10
N GLY A 46 13.57 -11.04 11.27
CA GLY A 46 13.77 -12.34 11.92
C GLY A 46 14.02 -12.29 13.43
N GLN A 47 13.89 -11.12 14.06
CA GLN A 47 14.05 -10.93 15.50
C GLN A 47 12.71 -11.02 16.23
N SER A 48 12.78 -11.37 17.52
CA SER A 48 11.61 -11.31 18.42
C SER A 48 11.41 -9.87 18.87
N GLU A 49 10.21 -9.34 18.67
CA GLU A 49 9.84 -8.02 19.20
C GLU A 49 9.42 -8.13 20.67
N GLY A 50 9.89 -7.21 21.51
CA GLY A 50 9.49 -7.12 22.90
C GLY A 50 8.08 -6.54 23.05
N ASN A 51 7.43 -6.84 24.18
CA ASN A 51 6.18 -6.18 24.52
C ASN A 51 6.41 -4.70 24.80
N VAL A 52 5.53 -3.83 24.30
CA VAL A 52 5.53 -2.40 24.63
C VAL A 52 5.25 -2.21 26.13
N GLU A 53 6.11 -1.46 26.80
CA GLU A 53 6.05 -1.16 28.23
C GLU A 53 4.71 -0.50 28.61
N PRO A 54 4.08 -0.90 29.74
CA PRO A 54 2.80 -0.32 30.16
C PRO A 54 2.82 1.20 30.31
N ALA A 55 3.94 1.77 30.76
CA ALA A 55 4.10 3.21 30.92
C ALA A 55 4.03 3.97 29.58
N ASP A 56 4.57 3.40 28.51
CA ASP A 56 4.48 3.99 27.17
C ASP A 56 3.05 3.97 26.65
N ARG A 57 2.29 2.90 26.92
CA ARG A 57 0.88 2.80 26.54
C ARG A 57 0.03 3.87 27.23
N ILE A 58 0.13 3.97 28.55
CA ILE A 58 -0.60 4.98 29.35
C ILE A 58 -0.28 6.40 28.87
N ARG A 59 1.01 6.67 28.57
CA ARG A 59 1.43 7.95 28.05
C ARG A 59 0.78 8.26 26.70
N LEU A 60 0.83 7.31 25.76
CA LEU A 60 0.23 7.45 24.44
C LEU A 60 -1.29 7.60 24.49
N GLU A 61 -1.98 6.88 25.38
CA GLU A 61 -3.42 7.03 25.63
C GLU A 61 -3.76 8.46 26.07
N GLY A 62 -2.97 9.02 27.01
CA GLY A 62 -3.15 10.41 27.44
C GLY A 62 -2.94 11.42 26.31
N LEU A 63 -1.92 11.22 25.47
CA LEU A 63 -1.64 12.08 24.31
C LEU A 63 -2.73 11.97 23.23
N LEU A 64 -3.29 10.77 23.02
CA LEU A 64 -4.40 10.57 22.08
C LEU A 64 -5.62 11.40 22.50
N GLY A 65 -5.99 11.41 23.79
CA GLY A 65 -7.12 12.21 24.27
C GLY A 65 -6.91 13.72 24.08
N VAL A 66 -5.67 14.20 24.26
CA VAL A 66 -5.30 15.60 23.98
C VAL A 66 -5.38 15.90 22.49
N ALA A 67 -4.86 15.01 21.64
CA ALA A 67 -4.91 15.14 20.20
C ALA A 67 -6.36 15.17 19.68
N GLU A 68 -7.21 14.26 20.18
CA GLU A 68 -8.63 14.19 19.79
C GLU A 68 -9.37 15.49 20.10
N LEU A 69 -9.21 16.03 21.30
CA LEU A 69 -9.83 17.30 21.69
C LEU A 69 -9.40 18.44 20.77
N HIS A 70 -8.10 18.56 20.47
CA HIS A 70 -7.58 19.65 19.64
C HIS A 70 -7.93 19.49 18.16
N VAL A 71 -7.93 18.27 17.62
CA VAL A 71 -8.36 18.04 16.24
C VAL A 71 -9.84 18.36 16.11
N ALA A 72 -10.70 17.94 17.05
CA ALA A 72 -12.11 18.28 17.05
C ALA A 72 -12.34 19.81 17.11
N ASP A 73 -11.58 20.52 17.94
CA ASP A 73 -11.63 21.99 18.06
C ASP A 73 -11.23 22.70 16.75
N VAL A 74 -10.10 22.32 16.15
CA VAL A 74 -9.59 22.96 14.92
C VAL A 74 -10.47 22.66 13.71
N THR A 75 -11.02 21.45 13.63
CA THR A 75 -11.74 21.01 12.43
C THR A 75 -13.25 21.19 12.52
N GLY A 76 -13.81 21.36 13.72
CA GLY A 76 -15.26 21.34 13.96
C GLY A 76 -15.91 19.98 13.65
N MET A 77 -15.12 18.93 13.45
CA MET A 77 -15.56 17.62 13.00
C MET A 77 -15.60 16.61 14.15
N THR A 78 -16.53 15.65 14.09
CA THR A 78 -16.44 14.44 14.93
C THR A 78 -15.26 13.58 14.48
N THR A 79 -14.37 13.30 15.42
CA THR A 79 -13.20 12.42 15.29
C THR A 79 -13.57 10.95 15.32
N SER A 80 -14.76 10.62 15.82
CA SER A 80 -15.28 9.26 15.99
C SER A 80 -16.67 9.12 15.36
N PRO A 81 -16.81 9.07 14.03
CA PRO A 81 -18.11 9.05 13.35
C PRO A 81 -18.98 7.85 13.74
N GLY A 82 -18.36 6.69 13.99
CA GLY A 82 -19.03 5.47 14.48
C GLY A 82 -19.46 5.50 15.95
N GLY A 83 -19.21 6.61 16.67
CA GLY A 83 -19.59 6.79 18.08
C GLY A 83 -18.75 5.97 19.06
N ARG A 84 -17.72 5.27 18.59
CA ARG A 84 -16.74 4.56 19.42
C ARG A 84 -15.59 5.50 19.75
N PRO A 85 -15.21 5.69 21.02
CA PRO A 85 -14.04 6.47 21.38
C PRO A 85 -12.78 5.95 20.69
N LEU A 86 -11.88 6.84 20.29
CA LEU A 86 -10.59 6.44 19.75
C LEU A 86 -9.74 5.77 20.83
N ALA A 87 -9.10 4.66 20.46
CA ALA A 87 -8.20 3.91 21.31
C ALA A 87 -6.85 3.73 20.61
N ILE A 88 -5.77 4.00 21.32
CA ILE A 88 -4.42 3.76 20.80
C ILE A 88 -4.07 2.28 21.00
N VAL A 89 -3.58 1.66 19.94
CA VAL A 89 -3.13 0.26 19.97
C VAL A 89 -1.65 0.23 19.65
N THR A 90 -0.83 0.04 20.69
CA THR A 90 0.61 -0.10 20.53
C THR A 90 0.95 -1.49 20.01
N THR A 91 1.67 -1.56 18.90
CA THR A 91 2.01 -2.80 18.21
C THR A 91 3.50 -2.88 17.86
N GLY A 92 4.01 -4.09 17.66
CA GLY A 92 5.27 -4.32 16.94
C GLY A 92 5.10 -4.16 15.43
N ARG A 93 6.21 -4.14 14.71
CA ARG A 93 6.28 -4.07 13.24
C ARG A 93 5.59 -5.27 12.60
N ALA A 94 5.81 -6.49 13.10
CA ALA A 94 5.21 -7.70 12.54
C ALA A 94 3.68 -7.70 12.65
N GLU A 95 3.15 -7.29 13.81
CA GLU A 95 1.71 -7.20 14.03
C GLU A 95 1.08 -6.03 13.25
N TRP A 96 1.79 -4.91 13.08
CA TRP A 96 1.34 -3.84 12.18
C TRP A 96 1.24 -4.32 10.73
N ALA A 97 2.23 -5.10 10.27
CA ALA A 97 2.25 -5.67 8.92
C ALA A 97 1.05 -6.60 8.69
N ARG A 98 0.80 -7.52 9.64
CA ARG A 98 -0.34 -8.44 9.59
C ARG A 98 -1.68 -7.70 9.52
N ARG A 99 -1.91 -6.73 10.41
CA ARG A 99 -3.17 -5.94 10.43
C ARG A 99 -3.35 -5.10 9.16
N SER A 100 -2.25 -4.57 8.61
CA SER A 100 -2.29 -3.78 7.37
C SER A 100 -2.60 -4.67 6.17
N LEU A 101 -2.03 -5.87 6.07
CA LEU A 101 -2.41 -6.86 5.07
C LEU A 101 -3.91 -7.19 5.16
N GLU A 102 -4.42 -7.50 6.35
CA GLU A 102 -5.84 -7.81 6.54
C GLU A 102 -6.75 -6.66 6.07
N THR A 103 -6.36 -5.42 6.35
CA THR A 103 -7.11 -4.23 5.93
C THR A 103 -7.09 -4.04 4.41
N TRP A 104 -5.95 -4.29 3.77
CA TRP A 104 -5.75 -4.06 2.34
C TRP A 104 -6.09 -5.26 1.46
N ARG A 105 -6.48 -6.38 2.08
CA ARG A 105 -6.83 -7.64 1.41
C ARG A 105 -7.75 -7.46 0.19
N PRO A 106 -8.84 -6.67 0.24
CA PRO A 106 -9.73 -6.52 -0.93
C PRO A 106 -9.06 -5.88 -2.15
N VAL A 107 -8.11 -4.96 -1.93
CA VAL A 107 -7.35 -4.31 -3.01
C VAL A 107 -6.28 -5.27 -3.53
N ILE A 108 -5.55 -5.92 -2.61
CA ILE A 108 -4.51 -6.89 -2.93
C ILE A 108 -5.07 -8.08 -3.73
N GLU A 109 -6.25 -8.60 -3.38
CA GLU A 109 -6.89 -9.69 -4.14
C GLU A 109 -7.28 -9.27 -5.56
N LYS A 110 -7.73 -8.02 -5.76
CA LYS A 110 -8.04 -7.49 -7.10
C LYS A 110 -6.78 -7.38 -7.96
N ILE A 111 -5.69 -6.91 -7.37
CA ILE A 111 -4.38 -6.85 -8.01
C ILE A 111 -3.88 -8.25 -8.39
N ALA A 112 -3.91 -9.20 -7.44
CA ALA A 112 -3.51 -10.58 -7.68
C ALA A 112 -4.34 -11.22 -8.80
N THR A 113 -5.64 -10.92 -8.86
CA THR A 113 -6.52 -11.36 -9.95
C THR A 113 -6.12 -10.73 -11.30
N ALA A 114 -5.76 -9.44 -11.32
CA ALA A 114 -5.34 -8.75 -12.54
C ALA A 114 -3.98 -9.24 -13.07
N LEU A 115 -3.07 -9.64 -12.18
CA LEU A 115 -1.76 -10.20 -12.50
C LEU A 115 -1.79 -11.72 -12.78
N GLY A 116 -2.87 -12.41 -12.38
CA GLY A 116 -3.03 -13.84 -12.59
C GLY A 116 -3.13 -14.20 -14.08
N PRO A 117 -2.95 -15.50 -14.41
CA PRO A 117 -3.10 -15.99 -15.78
C PRO A 117 -4.46 -15.58 -16.34
N GLN A 118 -4.47 -14.75 -17.37
CA GLN A 118 -5.69 -14.42 -18.10
C GLN A 118 -6.12 -15.68 -18.88
N GLU A 119 -7.38 -16.10 -18.77
CA GLU A 119 -7.88 -17.15 -19.67
C GLU A 119 -7.62 -16.70 -21.12
N PRO A 120 -7.02 -17.55 -21.97
CA PRO A 120 -6.79 -17.18 -23.36
C PRO A 120 -8.12 -16.75 -23.97
N ASP A 121 -8.09 -15.59 -24.63
CA ASP A 121 -9.21 -14.97 -25.30
C ASP A 121 -10.02 -16.03 -26.07
N ARG A 122 -11.30 -16.21 -25.70
CA ARG A 122 -12.23 -17.17 -26.32
C ARG A 122 -12.49 -16.88 -27.82
N ALA A 123 -11.84 -15.86 -28.38
CA ALA A 123 -11.80 -15.55 -29.81
C ALA A 123 -11.13 -16.65 -30.66
N LEU A 124 -10.31 -17.53 -30.08
CA LEU A 124 -9.88 -18.77 -30.74
C LEU A 124 -10.91 -19.86 -30.41
N GLY A 125 -11.74 -20.20 -31.41
CA GLY A 125 -12.87 -21.12 -31.26
C GLY A 125 -12.52 -22.47 -30.60
N PRO A 126 -13.52 -23.15 -30.02
CA PRO A 126 -13.35 -24.32 -29.16
C PRO A 126 -12.62 -25.51 -29.80
N GLU A 127 -12.40 -25.50 -31.11
CA GLU A 127 -11.76 -26.58 -31.86
C GLU A 127 -10.22 -26.49 -31.88
N SER A 128 -9.61 -25.33 -31.58
CA SER A 128 -8.13 -25.21 -31.59
C SER A 128 -7.49 -25.44 -30.22
N ALA A 129 -8.21 -25.21 -29.11
CA ALA A 129 -7.71 -25.43 -27.75
C ALA A 129 -7.91 -26.89 -27.28
N ALA A 130 -9.01 -27.54 -27.69
CA ALA A 130 -9.34 -28.90 -27.26
C ALA A 130 -8.39 -29.97 -27.84
N THR A 131 -7.85 -29.77 -29.05
CA THR A 131 -6.93 -30.73 -29.66
C THR A 131 -5.53 -30.71 -29.03
N SER A 132 -5.12 -29.60 -28.39
CA SER A 132 -3.83 -29.51 -27.67
C SER A 132 -3.92 -30.06 -26.23
N LEU A 133 -5.10 -30.01 -25.60
CA LEU A 133 -5.29 -30.37 -24.19
C LEU A 133 -5.47 -31.88 -23.93
N ALA A 134 -5.80 -32.69 -24.95
CA ALA A 134 -6.24 -34.08 -24.75
C ALA A 134 -5.27 -35.18 -25.21
N THR A 135 -4.14 -34.87 -25.87
CA THR A 135 -3.28 -35.91 -26.49
C THR A 135 -1.80 -35.90 -26.11
N THR A 136 -1.36 -35.08 -25.14
CA THR A 136 0.05 -35.15 -24.72
C THR A 136 0.25 -36.25 -23.68
N ASP A 137 0.56 -37.44 -24.19
CA ASP A 137 1.12 -38.56 -23.45
C ASP A 137 2.29 -38.08 -22.58
N LEU A 138 2.32 -38.46 -21.30
CA LEU A 138 3.37 -38.11 -20.32
C LEU A 138 4.71 -38.84 -20.59
N GLY A 139 4.89 -39.37 -21.82
CA GLY A 139 6.09 -40.06 -22.30
C GLY A 139 6.86 -39.31 -23.40
N GLY A 140 6.62 -38.01 -23.59
CA GLY A 140 7.22 -37.23 -24.68
C GLY A 140 8.73 -36.96 -24.52
N ASP A 141 9.47 -37.20 -25.61
CA ASP A 141 10.89 -36.91 -25.81
C ASP A 141 11.29 -35.48 -25.33
N PRO A 142 12.32 -35.32 -24.47
CA PRO A 142 12.82 -34.02 -23.98
C PRO A 142 13.29 -33.04 -25.08
N GLY A 143 13.32 -33.46 -26.35
CA GLY A 143 13.60 -32.61 -27.51
C GLY A 143 12.44 -31.77 -28.05
N ASN A 144 11.18 -31.96 -27.61
CA ASN A 144 10.04 -31.25 -28.20
C ASN A 144 9.81 -29.86 -27.56
N GLU A 145 10.01 -28.80 -28.35
CA GLU A 145 9.91 -27.39 -27.94
C GLU A 145 8.50 -27.03 -27.42
N GLU A 146 7.46 -27.63 -28.02
CA GLU A 146 6.05 -27.44 -27.60
C GLU A 146 5.77 -28.05 -26.22
N ALA A 147 6.33 -29.22 -25.92
CA ALA A 147 6.17 -29.88 -24.63
C ALA A 147 6.87 -29.08 -23.51
N ARG A 148 8.02 -28.47 -23.81
CA ARG A 148 8.74 -27.57 -22.90
C ARG A 148 7.98 -26.28 -22.66
N ALA A 149 7.40 -25.67 -23.69
CA ALA A 149 6.57 -24.48 -23.56
C ALA A 149 5.28 -24.74 -22.75
N ALA A 150 4.60 -25.86 -23.00
CA ALA A 150 3.41 -26.25 -22.25
C ALA A 150 3.72 -26.57 -20.78
N PHE A 151 4.84 -27.25 -20.51
CA PHE A 151 5.31 -27.48 -19.14
C PHE A 151 5.65 -26.16 -18.43
N LEU A 152 6.40 -25.28 -19.08
CA LEU A 152 6.77 -23.98 -18.53
C LEU A 152 5.53 -23.12 -18.23
N GLY A 153 4.55 -23.07 -19.14
CA GLY A 153 3.29 -22.36 -18.94
C GLY A 153 2.45 -22.89 -17.77
N ARG A 154 2.42 -24.22 -17.57
CA ARG A 154 1.76 -24.83 -16.40
C ARG A 154 2.52 -24.55 -15.10
N TRP A 155 3.85 -24.56 -15.15
CA TRP A 155 4.70 -24.26 -14.00
C TRP A 155 4.59 -22.78 -13.58
N THR A 156 4.65 -21.84 -14.51
CA THR A 156 4.49 -20.41 -14.22
C THR A 156 3.11 -20.11 -13.66
N SER A 157 2.06 -20.71 -14.22
CA SER A 157 0.69 -20.57 -13.71
C SER A 157 0.53 -21.13 -12.30
N ALA A 158 1.22 -22.24 -11.98
CA ALA A 158 1.19 -22.81 -10.64
C ALA A 158 1.95 -21.93 -9.64
N VAL A 159 3.12 -21.39 -10.00
CA VAL A 159 3.99 -20.66 -9.06
C VAL A 159 3.60 -19.19 -8.90
N ALA A 160 2.93 -18.57 -9.89
CA ALA A 160 2.59 -17.15 -9.89
C ALA A 160 1.86 -16.65 -8.63
N PRO A 161 0.81 -17.32 -8.09
CA PRO A 161 0.14 -16.88 -6.85
C PRO A 161 1.08 -16.84 -5.62
N ALA A 162 2.10 -17.71 -5.58
CA ALA A 162 3.13 -17.69 -4.54
C ALA A 162 4.04 -16.46 -4.67
N MET A 163 4.47 -16.17 -5.90
CA MET A 163 5.37 -15.06 -6.22
C MET A 163 4.72 -13.72 -5.86
N ILE A 164 3.45 -13.53 -6.26
CA ILE A 164 2.67 -12.32 -5.93
C ILE A 164 2.52 -12.20 -4.40
N ALA A 165 2.22 -13.30 -3.70
CA ALA A 165 2.13 -13.30 -2.24
C ALA A 165 3.45 -12.88 -1.58
N MET A 166 4.59 -13.38 -2.08
CA MET A 166 5.90 -13.01 -1.59
C MET A 166 6.22 -11.52 -1.84
N GLN A 167 5.91 -10.99 -3.02
CA GLN A 167 6.12 -9.58 -3.31
C GLN A 167 5.28 -8.68 -2.39
N VAL A 168 3.98 -8.98 -2.25
CA VAL A 168 3.07 -8.26 -1.33
C VAL A 168 3.59 -8.33 0.10
N GLY A 169 4.00 -9.51 0.55
CA GLY A 169 4.55 -9.70 1.90
C GLY A 169 5.81 -8.88 2.13
N SER A 170 6.76 -8.92 1.19
CA SER A 170 8.00 -8.14 1.26
C SER A 170 7.73 -6.62 1.32
N VAL A 171 6.87 -6.11 0.45
CA VAL A 171 6.47 -4.69 0.40
C VAL A 171 5.91 -4.24 1.75
N VAL A 172 4.92 -4.97 2.29
CA VAL A 172 4.28 -4.59 3.55
C VAL A 172 5.22 -4.76 4.73
N GLY A 173 6.10 -5.76 4.71
CA GLY A 173 7.15 -5.94 5.71
C GLY A 173 8.09 -4.75 5.79
N HIS A 174 8.59 -4.26 4.63
CA HIS A 174 9.44 -3.07 4.58
C HIS A 174 8.69 -1.78 4.96
N LEU A 175 7.40 -1.67 4.66
CA LEU A 175 6.58 -0.57 5.17
C LEU A 175 6.51 -0.57 6.70
N ALA A 176 6.35 -1.75 7.30
CA ALA A 176 6.26 -1.89 8.75
C ALA A 176 7.55 -1.51 9.50
N GLN A 177 8.72 -1.71 8.88
CA GLN A 177 10.00 -1.32 9.47
C GLN A 177 10.13 0.19 9.69
N ARG A 178 9.46 0.99 8.86
CA ARG A 178 9.58 2.45 8.86
C ARG A 178 8.36 3.17 9.38
N THR A 179 7.18 2.54 9.39
CA THR A 179 5.92 3.21 9.74
C THR A 179 5.98 3.89 11.11
N LEU A 180 5.42 5.10 11.25
CA LEU A 180 5.31 5.77 12.55
C LEU A 180 3.93 5.61 13.18
N GLY A 181 2.92 5.28 12.39
CA GLY A 181 1.54 5.19 12.85
C GLY A 181 0.63 4.37 11.95
N GLN A 182 -0.67 4.62 12.08
CA GLN A 182 -1.70 3.90 11.33
C GLN A 182 -1.78 4.37 9.87
N TYR A 183 -1.61 5.68 9.67
CA TYR A 183 -1.85 6.37 8.40
C TYR A 183 -0.55 6.90 7.79
N ASP A 184 0.52 6.11 7.81
CA ASP A 184 1.73 6.38 7.01
C ASP A 184 1.43 6.36 5.49
N LEU A 185 0.33 5.71 5.09
CA LEU A 185 -0.31 5.86 3.79
C LEU A 185 -1.75 6.38 4.01
N PRO A 186 -2.26 7.35 3.20
CA PRO A 186 -3.63 7.86 3.28
C PRO A 186 -4.61 6.87 2.64
N LEU A 187 -4.57 5.62 3.10
CA LEU A 187 -5.45 4.55 2.64
C LEU A 187 -6.62 4.39 3.62
N PRO A 188 -7.84 4.14 3.12
CA PRO A 188 -8.97 3.81 3.97
C PRO A 188 -8.69 2.60 4.85
N ARG A 189 -9.19 2.65 6.08
CA ARG A 189 -9.17 1.52 7.02
C ARG A 189 -10.57 1.35 7.60
N HIS A 190 -10.87 0.14 8.09
CA HIS A 190 -12.13 -0.10 8.80
C HIS A 190 -12.25 0.82 10.02
N ASP A 191 -13.43 1.38 10.24
CA ASP A 191 -13.72 2.19 11.43
C ASP A 191 -13.87 1.28 12.66
N THR A 192 -12.73 0.92 13.24
CA THR A 192 -12.64 0.15 14.48
C THR A 192 -12.61 1.04 15.72
N GLY A 193 -12.36 2.35 15.54
CA GLY A 193 -11.95 3.26 16.61
C GLY A 193 -10.50 3.04 17.07
N GLU A 194 -9.73 2.16 16.42
CA GLU A 194 -8.33 1.91 16.79
C GLU A 194 -7.37 2.77 15.96
N ILE A 195 -6.36 3.33 16.63
CA ILE A 195 -5.20 4.00 16.04
C ILE A 195 -3.94 3.21 16.40
N LEU A 196 -3.37 2.52 15.42
CA LEU A 196 -2.14 1.74 15.55
C LEU A 196 -0.92 2.66 15.66
N VAL A 197 -0.03 2.37 16.61
CA VAL A 197 1.27 3.03 16.74
C VAL A 197 2.35 1.96 16.87
N VAL A 198 3.52 2.21 16.26
CA VAL A 198 4.72 1.38 16.42
C VAL A 198 5.74 2.14 17.27
N PRO A 199 5.72 2.00 18.62
CA PRO A 199 6.51 2.85 19.50
C PRO A 199 8.02 2.72 19.27
N ALA A 200 8.51 1.54 18.90
CA ALA A 200 9.91 1.31 18.58
C ALA A 200 10.38 2.18 17.40
N ASN A 201 9.55 2.34 16.37
CA ASN A 201 9.89 3.17 15.20
C ASN A 201 9.86 4.66 15.56
N ALA A 202 8.86 5.08 16.34
CA ALA A 202 8.78 6.46 16.83
C ALA A 202 9.95 6.83 17.75
N ALA A 203 10.38 5.91 18.62
CA ALA A 203 11.54 6.10 19.49
C ALA A 203 12.84 6.21 18.69
N HIS A 204 13.08 5.28 17.75
CA HIS A 204 14.24 5.30 16.87
C HIS A 204 14.29 6.60 16.06
N PHE A 205 13.16 7.01 15.47
CA PHE A 205 13.09 8.27 14.73
C PHE A 205 13.34 9.50 15.61
N ALA A 206 12.84 9.50 16.86
CA ALA A 206 13.14 10.58 17.80
C ALA A 206 14.63 10.65 18.13
N GLU A 207 15.30 9.51 18.31
CA GLU A 207 16.72 9.43 18.60
C GLU A 207 17.57 9.93 17.42
N ASP A 208 17.33 9.42 16.21
CA ASP A 208 18.06 9.78 14.99
C ASP A 208 18.04 11.30 14.73
N TRP A 209 16.89 11.93 14.99
CA TRP A 209 16.67 13.35 14.74
C TRP A 209 16.81 14.21 16.00
N SER A 210 17.20 13.61 17.14
CA SER A 210 17.35 14.29 18.44
C SER A 210 16.10 15.09 18.85
N LEU A 211 14.92 14.51 18.64
CA LEU A 211 13.62 15.11 18.91
C LEU A 211 13.15 14.76 20.34
N PRO A 212 12.43 15.65 21.04
CA PRO A 212 11.79 15.31 22.31
C PRO A 212 10.71 14.23 22.08
N PRO A 213 10.75 13.08 22.76
CA PRO A 213 9.83 11.97 22.49
C PRO A 213 8.35 12.32 22.66
N ASN A 214 8.02 13.16 23.66
CA ASN A 214 6.64 13.57 23.91
C ASN A 214 6.10 14.52 22.85
N ASP A 215 6.95 15.43 22.36
CA ASP A 215 6.59 16.37 21.30
C ASP A 215 6.32 15.61 19.99
N LEU A 216 7.19 14.67 19.64
CA LEU A 216 6.98 13.79 18.47
C LEU A 216 5.72 12.92 18.65
N ALA A 217 5.53 12.29 19.81
CA ALA A 217 4.38 11.44 20.05
C ALA A 217 3.07 12.22 19.92
N LEU A 218 2.99 13.44 20.48
CA LEU A 218 1.81 14.30 20.34
C LEU A 218 1.59 14.69 18.86
N TRP A 219 2.64 15.07 18.14
CA TRP A 219 2.56 15.37 16.71
C TRP A 219 1.98 14.19 15.92
N LEU A 220 2.49 12.97 16.14
CA LEU A 220 2.02 11.76 15.47
C LEU A 220 0.57 11.43 15.82
N CYS A 221 0.17 11.55 17.10
CA CYS A 221 -1.23 11.37 17.52
C CYS A 221 -2.16 12.36 16.82
N VAL A 222 -1.80 13.66 16.77
CA VAL A 222 -2.61 14.68 16.08
C VAL A 222 -2.76 14.34 14.60
N ARG A 223 -1.65 13.98 13.93
CA ARG A 223 -1.68 13.60 12.51
C ARG A 223 -2.59 12.41 12.25
N ASP A 224 -2.45 11.33 13.04
CA ASP A 224 -3.24 10.11 12.85
C ASP A 224 -4.72 10.32 13.17
N VAL A 225 -5.06 11.14 14.18
CA VAL A 225 -6.46 11.51 14.47
C VAL A 225 -7.04 12.35 13.34
N ALA A 226 -6.28 13.31 12.78
CA ALA A 226 -6.73 14.12 11.64
C ALA A 226 -6.96 13.24 10.39
N MET A 227 -6.04 12.33 10.09
CA MET A 227 -6.20 11.32 9.04
C MET A 227 -7.42 10.46 9.26
N HIS A 228 -7.59 9.91 10.45
CA HIS A 228 -8.75 9.09 10.81
C HIS A 228 -10.05 9.85 10.60
N THR A 229 -10.11 11.10 11.05
CA THR A 229 -11.29 11.98 10.95
C THR A 229 -11.74 12.18 9.49
N VAL A 230 -10.79 12.31 8.57
CA VAL A 230 -11.05 12.49 7.13
C VAL A 230 -11.35 11.16 6.44
N LEU A 231 -10.51 10.15 6.63
CA LEU A 231 -10.60 8.86 5.93
C LEU A 231 -11.80 8.01 6.36
N THR A 232 -12.36 8.24 7.55
CA THR A 232 -13.59 7.55 8.01
C THR A 232 -14.87 8.17 7.46
N ARG A 233 -14.80 9.33 6.79
CA ARG A 233 -15.97 9.91 6.12
C ARG A 233 -16.43 9.01 5.00
N GLN A 234 -17.72 8.71 4.99
CA GLN A 234 -18.30 7.74 4.06
C GLN A 234 -17.95 8.05 2.61
N HIS A 235 -18.20 9.27 2.15
CA HIS A 235 -17.94 9.68 0.77
C HIS A 235 -16.44 9.71 0.42
N VAL A 236 -15.55 10.02 1.38
CA VAL A 236 -14.09 9.97 1.17
C VAL A 236 -13.62 8.53 1.03
N ARG A 237 -14.05 7.66 1.96
CA ARG A 237 -13.74 6.23 1.95
C ARG A 237 -14.23 5.58 0.65
N GLU A 238 -15.51 5.75 0.32
CA GLU A 238 -16.12 5.18 -0.89
C GLU A 238 -15.37 5.63 -2.15
N ARG A 239 -15.01 6.92 -2.22
CA ARG A 239 -14.26 7.45 -3.37
C ARG A 239 -12.85 6.87 -3.47
N LEU A 240 -12.11 6.78 -2.37
CA LEU A 240 -10.78 6.18 -2.36
C LEU A 240 -10.83 4.68 -2.70
N GLU A 241 -11.76 3.93 -2.11
CA GLU A 241 -11.94 2.50 -2.38
C GLU A 241 -12.28 2.24 -3.86
N ASP A 242 -13.14 3.07 -4.45
CA ASP A 242 -13.48 3.02 -5.87
C ASP A 242 -12.27 3.32 -6.78
N LEU A 243 -11.51 4.40 -6.50
CA LEU A 243 -10.30 4.73 -7.24
C LEU A 243 -9.24 3.63 -7.13
N LEU A 244 -8.97 3.13 -5.92
CA LEU A 244 -8.03 2.02 -5.68
C LEU A 244 -8.49 0.74 -6.38
N SER A 245 -9.79 0.46 -6.40
CA SER A 245 -10.35 -0.69 -7.10
C SER A 245 -10.16 -0.59 -8.62
N ARG A 246 -10.46 0.56 -9.21
CA ARG A 246 -10.27 0.81 -10.65
C ARG A 246 -8.79 0.76 -11.03
N GLN A 247 -7.93 1.27 -10.16
CA GLN A 247 -6.49 1.20 -10.33
C GLN A 247 -5.96 -0.24 -10.28
N ALA A 248 -6.41 -1.02 -9.29
CA ALA A 248 -6.04 -2.43 -9.13
C ALA A 248 -6.35 -3.28 -10.37
N GLN A 249 -7.45 -2.98 -11.08
CA GLN A 249 -7.83 -3.66 -12.32
C GLN A 249 -6.92 -3.31 -13.52
N GLY A 250 -6.12 -2.26 -13.39
CA GLY A 250 -5.19 -1.77 -14.39
C GLY A 250 -3.84 -2.49 -14.42
N PHE A 251 -3.51 -3.30 -13.40
CA PHE A 251 -2.25 -4.03 -13.37
C PHE A 251 -2.18 -5.11 -14.44
N ARG A 252 -1.03 -5.23 -15.09
CA ARG A 252 -0.73 -6.24 -16.11
C ARG A 252 0.58 -6.94 -15.78
N PRO A 253 0.71 -8.25 -16.06
CA PRO A 253 2.00 -8.91 -16.00
C PRO A 253 3.01 -8.21 -16.91
N ASP A 254 4.25 -8.04 -16.45
CA ASP A 254 5.36 -7.55 -17.27
C ASP A 254 6.22 -8.73 -17.75
N PRO A 255 6.04 -9.20 -19.00
CA PRO A 255 6.80 -10.33 -19.52
C PRO A 255 8.27 -9.98 -19.71
N THR A 256 8.61 -8.72 -20.00
CA THR A 256 9.99 -8.31 -20.29
C THR A 256 10.86 -8.34 -19.04
N THR A 257 10.35 -7.78 -17.95
CA THR A 257 11.00 -7.85 -16.63
C THR A 257 11.10 -9.30 -16.13
N MET A 258 10.11 -10.15 -16.42
CA MET A 258 10.15 -11.57 -16.03
C MET A 258 11.22 -12.34 -16.83
N GLU A 259 11.33 -12.12 -18.14
CA GLU A 259 12.33 -12.76 -19.01
C GLU A 259 13.76 -12.37 -18.65
N GLU A 260 14.02 -11.08 -18.42
CA GLU A 260 15.35 -10.59 -18.00
C GLU A 260 15.77 -11.20 -16.66
N ARG A 261 14.85 -11.29 -15.70
CA ARG A 261 15.09 -11.87 -14.38
C ARG A 261 15.33 -13.37 -14.45
N LEU A 262 14.55 -14.09 -15.24
CA LEU A 262 14.77 -15.53 -15.46
C LEU A 262 16.12 -15.75 -16.15
N GLY A 263 16.48 -14.91 -17.12
CA GLY A 263 17.79 -14.90 -17.76
C GLY A 263 18.93 -14.71 -16.75
N GLN A 264 18.80 -13.77 -15.80
CA GLN A 264 19.79 -13.53 -14.74
C GLN A 264 19.88 -14.71 -13.75
N ALA A 265 18.75 -15.28 -13.33
CA ALA A 265 18.70 -16.40 -12.40
C ALA A 265 19.37 -17.68 -12.96
N VAL A 266 19.22 -17.92 -14.26
CA VAL A 266 19.72 -19.12 -14.94
C VAL A 266 21.17 -18.94 -15.41
N SER A 267 21.64 -17.69 -15.58
CA SER A 267 23.02 -17.39 -16.02
C SER A 267 24.10 -17.81 -15.00
N GLY A 268 23.73 -18.07 -13.74
CA GLY A 268 24.65 -18.52 -12.68
C GLY A 268 24.66 -20.02 -12.39
N GLY A 269 23.81 -20.82 -13.04
CA GLY A 269 23.58 -22.24 -12.72
C GLY A 269 22.15 -22.53 -12.27
N ALA A 270 21.93 -23.63 -11.53
CA ALA A 270 20.62 -23.90 -10.93
C ALA A 270 20.34 -22.87 -9.82
N PRO A 271 19.22 -22.14 -9.86
CA PRO A 271 18.94 -21.09 -8.89
C PRO A 271 18.78 -21.70 -7.48
N ASP A 272 19.51 -21.16 -6.50
CA ASP A 272 19.29 -21.49 -5.09
C ASP A 272 18.03 -20.76 -4.57
N VAL A 273 17.42 -21.30 -3.52
CA VAL A 273 16.23 -20.73 -2.86
C VAL A 273 16.51 -19.30 -2.37
N ALA A 274 17.75 -19.03 -1.95
CA ALA A 274 18.18 -17.69 -1.54
C ALA A 274 18.20 -16.66 -2.70
N ASP A 275 18.59 -17.09 -3.91
CA ASP A 275 18.63 -16.24 -5.09
C ASP A 275 17.22 -15.94 -5.61
N LEU A 276 16.34 -16.96 -5.58
CA LEU A 276 14.91 -16.78 -5.87
C LEU A 276 14.24 -15.83 -4.87
N THR A 277 14.57 -15.95 -3.58
CA THR A 277 14.04 -15.05 -2.54
C THR A 277 14.51 -13.61 -2.74
N ARG A 278 15.77 -13.39 -3.15
CA ARG A 278 16.29 -12.05 -3.50
C ARG A 278 15.64 -11.46 -4.73
N LEU A 279 15.47 -12.25 -5.79
CA LEU A 279 14.80 -11.83 -7.03
C LEU A 279 13.32 -11.47 -6.79
N LEU A 280 12.67 -12.14 -5.86
CA LEU A 280 11.28 -11.95 -5.46
C LEU A 280 11.05 -10.84 -4.45
N GLY A 281 12.07 -10.53 -3.64
CA GLY A 281 12.04 -9.45 -2.68
C GLY A 281 12.29 -8.07 -3.29
N ASP A 282 12.62 -7.98 -4.59
CA ASP A 282 12.78 -6.71 -5.28
C ASP A 282 11.41 -6.04 -5.53
N PRO A 283 11.09 -4.92 -4.86
CA PRO A 283 9.78 -4.31 -4.90
C PRO A 283 9.41 -3.68 -6.26
N GLY A 284 10.41 -3.42 -7.11
CA GLY A 284 10.23 -2.87 -8.46
C GLY A 284 9.72 -3.87 -9.50
N SER A 285 9.44 -5.10 -9.08
CA SER A 285 9.07 -6.24 -9.93
C SER A 285 7.57 -6.51 -10.03
N PHE A 286 6.77 -5.69 -9.36
CA PHE A 286 5.33 -5.77 -9.41
C PHE A 286 4.86 -5.37 -10.80
N GLY A 287 3.85 -6.06 -11.36
CA GLY A 287 3.46 -5.88 -12.76
C GLY A 287 3.22 -4.41 -13.16
N VAL A 288 3.24 -4.15 -14.46
CA VAL A 288 3.14 -2.79 -14.99
C VAL A 288 1.68 -2.33 -14.98
N LEU A 289 1.45 -1.09 -14.57
CA LEU A 289 0.15 -0.45 -14.72
C LEU A 289 -0.08 -0.10 -16.18
N ASP A 290 -1.26 -0.42 -16.69
CA ASP A 290 -1.70 0.00 -18.01
C ASP A 290 -1.61 1.53 -18.19
N ASP A 291 -1.38 1.99 -19.41
CA ASP A 291 -1.29 3.41 -19.76
C ASP A 291 -2.45 3.84 -20.66
N SER A 292 -3.63 3.26 -20.45
CA SER A 292 -4.86 3.76 -21.05
C SER A 292 -5.20 5.17 -20.56
N PRO A 293 -5.83 6.02 -21.41
CA PRO A 293 -6.29 7.35 -21.00
C PRO A 293 -7.19 7.33 -19.76
N GLU A 294 -8.04 6.32 -19.65
CA GLU A 294 -8.97 6.12 -18.54
C GLU A 294 -8.22 5.87 -17.22
N LEU A 295 -7.19 5.01 -17.26
CA LEU A 295 -6.40 4.69 -16.07
C LEU A 295 -5.47 5.83 -15.67
N ARG A 296 -4.96 6.62 -16.63
CA ARG A 296 -4.26 7.88 -16.33
C ARG A 296 -5.15 8.85 -15.57
N GLN A 297 -6.43 8.96 -15.96
CA GLN A 297 -7.39 9.80 -15.26
C GLN A 297 -7.65 9.29 -13.82
N VAL A 298 -7.80 7.98 -13.63
CA VAL A 298 -7.94 7.38 -12.28
C VAL A 298 -6.72 7.67 -11.40
N ARG A 299 -5.50 7.51 -11.95
CA ARG A 299 -4.25 7.84 -11.24
C ARG A 299 -4.20 9.31 -10.83
N ALA A 300 -4.58 10.21 -11.75
CA ALA A 300 -4.62 11.65 -11.48
C ALA A 300 -5.64 11.98 -10.38
N GLU A 301 -6.83 11.38 -10.41
CA GLU A 301 -7.87 11.56 -9.38
C GLU A 301 -7.44 11.03 -8.02
N LEU A 302 -6.80 9.85 -7.97
CA LEU A 302 -6.27 9.27 -6.74
C LEU A 302 -5.16 10.14 -6.15
N SER A 303 -4.19 10.54 -6.97
CA SER A 303 -3.12 11.47 -6.57
C SER A 303 -3.69 12.79 -6.06
N ALA A 304 -4.71 13.33 -6.74
CA ALA A 304 -5.32 14.60 -6.35
C ALA A 304 -5.99 14.53 -4.97
N LEU A 305 -6.80 13.48 -4.76
CA LEU A 305 -7.49 13.26 -3.49
C LEU A 305 -6.51 12.98 -2.35
N SER A 306 -5.52 12.11 -2.56
CA SER A 306 -4.49 11.82 -1.54
C SER A 306 -3.68 13.06 -1.18
N SER A 307 -3.30 13.89 -2.15
CA SER A 307 -2.57 15.14 -1.90
C SER A 307 -3.42 16.14 -1.12
N ALA A 308 -4.71 16.27 -1.46
CA ALA A 308 -5.62 17.15 -0.71
C ALA A 308 -5.81 16.70 0.74
N ILE A 309 -5.92 15.38 0.99
CA ILE A 309 -5.99 14.81 2.34
C ILE A 309 -4.72 15.12 3.14
N GLU A 310 -3.54 14.82 2.57
CA GLU A 310 -2.25 15.09 3.23
C GLU A 310 -2.06 16.59 3.51
N GLY A 311 -2.35 17.46 2.55
CA GLY A 311 -2.26 18.91 2.74
C GLY A 311 -3.18 19.42 3.85
N TYR A 312 -4.40 18.89 3.94
CA TYR A 312 -5.35 19.26 4.99
C TYR A 312 -4.88 18.77 6.36
N VAL A 313 -4.42 17.52 6.44
CA VAL A 313 -3.89 16.92 7.67
C VAL A 313 -2.65 17.66 8.15
N GLU A 314 -1.75 18.06 7.26
CA GLU A 314 -0.57 18.86 7.61
C GLU A 314 -0.99 20.23 8.18
N TRP A 315 -1.97 20.91 7.56
CA TRP A 315 -2.51 22.16 8.09
C TRP A 315 -3.12 21.98 9.49
N VAL A 316 -3.96 20.95 9.70
CA VAL A 316 -4.53 20.64 11.03
C VAL A 316 -3.41 20.38 12.04
N THR A 317 -2.42 19.56 11.65
CA THR A 317 -1.32 19.17 12.53
C THR A 317 -0.46 20.36 12.93
N ASP A 318 -0.07 21.23 11.99
CA ASP A 318 0.71 22.43 12.30
C ASP A 318 -0.10 23.43 13.13
N THR A 319 -1.40 23.57 12.86
CA THR A 319 -2.30 24.46 13.63
C THR A 319 -2.42 24.01 15.09
N VAL A 320 -2.55 22.71 15.35
CA VAL A 320 -2.56 22.17 16.72
C VAL A 320 -1.16 22.27 17.34
N ALA A 321 -0.11 21.87 16.62
CA ALA A 321 1.27 21.88 17.11
C ALA A 321 1.75 23.29 17.49
N ALA A 322 1.30 24.33 16.78
CA ALA A 322 1.60 25.72 17.10
C ALA A 322 1.13 26.14 18.52
N ARG A 323 0.14 25.44 19.09
CA ARG A 323 -0.42 25.74 20.41
C ARG A 323 0.28 24.99 21.55
N SER A 324 0.88 23.84 21.27
CA SER A 324 1.30 22.88 22.31
C SER A 324 2.72 22.30 22.15
N ILE A 325 3.35 22.45 20.98
CA ILE A 325 4.63 21.82 20.67
C ILE A 325 5.70 22.88 20.36
N GLY A 326 6.60 23.10 21.31
CA GLY A 326 7.69 24.08 21.17
C GLY A 326 8.71 23.71 20.08
N THR A 327 8.91 22.41 19.82
CA THR A 327 9.88 21.91 18.82
C THR A 327 9.26 21.61 17.44
N ARG A 328 8.05 22.14 17.17
CA ARG A 328 7.29 21.84 15.94
C ARG A 328 8.07 22.03 14.64
N GLY A 329 8.88 23.09 14.55
CA GLY A 329 9.66 23.40 13.34
C GLY A 329 10.72 22.33 13.05
N THR A 330 11.36 21.81 14.10
CA THR A 330 12.36 20.73 13.99
C THR A 330 11.69 19.42 13.60
N ILE A 331 10.54 19.09 14.21
CA ILE A 331 9.77 17.89 13.86
C ILE A 331 9.32 17.93 12.39
N ARG A 332 8.78 19.07 11.94
CA ARG A 332 8.34 19.26 10.55
C ARG A 332 9.48 19.07 9.56
N GLU A 333 10.64 19.66 9.84
CA GLU A 333 11.82 19.49 8.98
C GLU A 333 12.35 18.06 8.96
N ALA A 334 12.38 17.37 10.11
CA ALA A 334 12.77 15.96 10.20
C ALA A 334 11.84 15.06 9.37
N LEU A 335 10.52 15.25 9.47
CA LEU A 335 9.54 14.49 8.69
C LEU A 335 9.62 14.81 7.19
N ARG A 336 9.86 16.08 6.82
CA ARG A 336 10.08 16.47 5.43
C ARG A 336 11.32 15.80 4.85
N ARG A 337 12.45 15.81 5.57
CA ARG A 337 13.67 15.11 5.13
C ARG A 337 13.48 13.62 5.03
N ARG A 338 12.79 13.00 6.00
CA ARG A 338 12.40 11.59 5.92
C ARG A 338 11.58 11.29 4.66
N ARG A 339 10.67 12.16 4.22
CA ARG A 339 9.94 11.99 2.95
C ARG A 339 10.83 12.11 1.72
N VAL A 340 11.74 13.09 1.69
CA VAL A 340 12.67 13.28 0.57
C VAL A 340 13.64 12.09 0.44
N GLU A 341 14.22 11.65 1.56
CA GLU A 341 15.09 10.46 1.61
C GLU A 341 14.31 9.19 1.24
N ARG A 342 13.04 9.09 1.66
CA ARG A 342 12.14 7.99 1.26
C ARG A 342 11.81 7.98 -0.22
N GLY A 343 11.89 9.09 -0.96
CA GLY A 343 11.51 9.15 -2.37
C GLY A 343 12.21 8.10 -3.25
N ASP A 344 13.46 7.75 -2.94
CA ASP A 344 14.23 6.73 -3.68
C ASP A 344 13.79 5.29 -3.33
N ASP A 345 13.27 5.08 -2.11
CA ASP A 345 12.80 3.82 -1.52
C ASP A 345 11.24 3.70 -1.51
N GLU A 346 10.51 4.71 -1.99
CA GLU A 346 9.03 4.72 -2.02
C GLU A 346 8.42 4.00 -3.22
N ARG A 347 9.27 3.56 -4.14
CA ARG A 347 8.94 2.58 -5.19
C ARG A 347 8.20 1.36 -4.64
N VAL A 348 8.42 1.00 -3.37
CA VAL A 348 7.81 -0.14 -2.68
C VAL A 348 6.30 0.04 -2.44
N ALA A 349 5.84 1.24 -2.07
CA ALA A 349 4.41 1.51 -1.87
C ALA A 349 3.70 1.80 -3.20
N GLU A 350 4.40 2.53 -4.08
CA GLU A 350 3.94 2.80 -5.45
C GLU A 350 3.73 1.51 -6.23
N SER A 351 4.61 0.51 -6.07
CA SER A 351 4.46 -0.76 -6.79
C SER A 351 3.18 -1.50 -6.40
N LEU A 352 2.76 -1.43 -5.13
CA LEU A 352 1.55 -2.12 -4.66
C LEU A 352 0.27 -1.33 -4.93
N PHE A 353 0.27 -0.01 -4.75
CA PHE A 353 -0.97 0.79 -4.85
C PHE A 353 -1.05 1.69 -6.09
N GLY A 354 0.04 1.87 -6.81
CA GLY A 354 0.11 2.60 -8.09
C GLY A 354 0.05 4.13 -7.98
N PHE A 355 0.26 4.69 -6.80
CA PHE A 355 0.33 6.14 -6.61
C PHE A 355 1.51 6.52 -5.72
N ARG A 356 2.01 7.74 -5.94
CA ARG A 356 3.15 8.32 -5.24
C ARG A 356 2.69 9.25 -4.13
N LEU A 357 3.35 9.15 -2.99
CA LEU A 357 3.20 10.04 -1.82
C LEU A 357 4.52 10.73 -1.51
N ASP A 358 5.17 11.20 -2.57
CA ASP A 358 6.45 11.87 -2.49
C ASP A 358 6.30 13.33 -2.00
N GLN A 359 7.44 14.02 -1.93
CA GLN A 359 7.46 15.42 -1.53
C GLN A 359 6.68 16.32 -2.50
N ASP A 360 6.62 16.00 -3.80
CA ASP A 360 5.86 16.78 -4.78
C ASP A 360 4.36 16.71 -4.51
N ALA A 361 3.83 15.52 -4.20
CA ALA A 361 2.44 15.34 -3.79
C ALA A 361 2.11 16.13 -2.50
N ALA A 362 3.02 16.11 -1.52
CA ALA A 362 2.87 16.87 -0.28
C ALA A 362 2.84 18.40 -0.55
N ASP A 363 3.76 18.90 -1.37
CA ASP A 363 3.86 20.33 -1.72
C ASP A 363 2.61 20.80 -2.49
N ARG A 364 2.07 19.97 -3.40
CA ARG A 364 0.81 20.26 -4.11
C ARG A 364 -0.37 20.33 -3.14
N GLY A 365 -0.46 19.39 -2.20
CA GLY A 365 -1.47 19.39 -1.14
C GLY A 365 -1.41 20.63 -0.26
N GLU A 366 -0.22 20.99 0.22
CA GLU A 366 0.00 22.20 1.03
C GLU A 366 -0.39 23.47 0.25
N SER A 367 0.03 23.56 -1.01
CA SER A 367 -0.32 24.69 -1.88
C SER A 367 -1.82 24.80 -2.12
N PHE A 368 -2.51 23.66 -2.28
CA PHE A 368 -3.96 23.62 -2.44
C PHE A 368 -4.68 24.19 -1.21
N VAL A 369 -4.36 23.66 -0.02
CA VAL A 369 -4.98 24.08 1.24
C VAL A 369 -4.66 25.52 1.58
N ARG A 370 -3.40 25.94 1.43
CA ARG A 370 -3.01 27.35 1.59
C ARG A 370 -3.81 28.24 0.64
N GLY A 371 -3.96 27.84 -0.62
CA GLY A 371 -4.72 28.59 -1.60
C GLY A 371 -6.20 28.73 -1.26
N ILE A 372 -6.81 27.74 -0.60
CA ILE A 372 -8.18 27.86 -0.09
C ILE A 372 -8.21 28.85 1.08
N LEU A 373 -7.31 28.69 2.04
CA LEU A 373 -7.24 29.53 3.25
C LEU A 373 -7.02 31.01 2.92
N GLU A 374 -6.14 31.33 1.97
CA GLU A 374 -5.84 32.71 1.55
C GLU A 374 -7.05 33.40 0.89
N ARG A 375 -7.93 32.65 0.23
CA ARG A 375 -9.06 33.18 -0.55
C ARG A 375 -10.38 33.15 0.22
N GLY A 376 -10.61 32.08 0.97
CA GLY A 376 -11.89 31.76 1.61
C GLY A 376 -11.81 31.52 3.12
N GLY A 377 -10.60 31.47 3.69
CA GLY A 377 -10.39 31.18 5.10
C GLY A 377 -10.80 29.76 5.52
N GLU A 378 -10.84 29.53 6.83
CA GLU A 378 -11.16 28.22 7.41
C GLU A 378 -12.59 27.77 7.11
N THR A 379 -13.53 28.72 6.99
CA THR A 379 -14.94 28.43 6.69
C THR A 379 -15.12 27.75 5.34
N GLU A 380 -14.37 28.15 4.31
CA GLU A 380 -14.37 27.46 3.02
C GLU A 380 -13.65 26.10 3.12
N LEU A 381 -12.52 26.02 3.84
CA LEU A 381 -11.75 24.78 3.94
C LEU A 381 -12.57 23.64 4.57
N VAL A 382 -13.39 23.92 5.59
CA VAL A 382 -14.25 22.92 6.24
C VAL A 382 -15.26 22.30 5.26
N LYS A 383 -15.63 22.98 4.17
CA LYS A 383 -16.54 22.44 3.15
C LYS A 383 -15.95 21.25 2.41
N LEU A 384 -14.62 21.12 2.34
CA LEU A 384 -13.89 20.07 1.61
C LEU A 384 -14.37 18.65 1.95
N TRP A 385 -14.77 18.42 3.20
CA TRP A 385 -15.15 17.10 3.72
C TRP A 385 -16.64 16.96 4.02
N GLN A 386 -17.48 17.86 3.50
CA GLN A 386 -18.93 17.84 3.75
C GLN A 386 -19.69 16.87 2.85
N SER A 387 -19.29 16.74 1.58
CA SER A 387 -19.95 15.88 0.60
C SER A 387 -18.95 15.33 -0.42
N GLY A 388 -19.34 14.26 -1.13
CA GLY A 388 -18.52 13.70 -2.22
C GLY A 388 -18.35 14.66 -3.40
N GLU A 389 -19.32 15.56 -3.61
CA GLU A 389 -19.23 16.60 -4.65
C GLU A 389 -18.16 17.62 -4.33
N ASN A 390 -17.86 17.86 -3.05
CA ASN A 390 -16.82 18.81 -2.64
C ASN A 390 -15.40 18.26 -2.77
N LEU A 391 -15.21 17.00 -3.14
CA LEU A 391 -13.87 16.46 -3.37
C LEU A 391 -13.19 17.15 -4.57
N PRO A 392 -11.88 17.44 -4.49
CA PRO A 392 -11.21 18.19 -5.54
C PRO A 392 -10.91 17.31 -6.76
N THR A 393 -11.00 17.92 -7.93
CA THR A 393 -10.47 17.33 -9.16
C THR A 393 -8.96 17.57 -9.28
N PRO A 394 -8.25 16.86 -10.18
CA PRO A 394 -6.82 17.11 -10.40
C PRO A 394 -6.50 18.56 -10.80
N ALA A 395 -7.32 19.18 -11.66
CA ALA A 395 -7.12 20.57 -12.08
C ALA A 395 -7.35 21.57 -10.93
N GLU A 396 -8.26 21.25 -10.03
CA GLU A 396 -8.58 22.07 -8.86
C GLU A 396 -7.51 22.01 -7.78
N LEU A 397 -6.82 20.87 -7.64
CA LEU A 397 -5.68 20.76 -6.74
C LEU A 397 -4.60 21.79 -7.11
N ASP A 398 -4.32 21.95 -8.41
CA ASP A 398 -3.32 22.91 -8.91
C ASP A 398 -3.85 24.35 -8.96
N ALA A 399 -5.17 24.53 -9.02
CA ALA A 399 -5.83 25.84 -9.07
C ALA A 399 -6.97 25.93 -8.05
N PRO A 400 -6.68 26.23 -6.76
CA PRO A 400 -7.67 26.15 -5.67
C PRO A 400 -8.85 27.11 -5.82
N GLY A 401 -8.68 28.19 -6.61
CA GLY A 401 -9.77 29.09 -6.96
C GLY A 401 -10.88 28.39 -7.75
N LEU A 402 -10.55 27.45 -8.65
CA LEU A 402 -11.56 26.69 -9.40
C LEU A 402 -12.46 25.87 -8.47
N TRP A 403 -11.86 25.29 -7.43
CA TRP A 403 -12.60 24.54 -6.42
C TRP A 403 -13.57 25.43 -5.64
N ILE A 404 -13.09 26.58 -5.14
CA ILE A 404 -13.92 27.56 -4.41
C ILE A 404 -15.09 28.04 -5.26
N GLU A 405 -14.85 28.39 -6.52
CA GLU A 405 -15.91 28.82 -7.43
C GLU A 405 -16.94 27.71 -7.60
N ARG A 406 -16.51 26.47 -7.86
CA ARG A 406 -17.42 25.34 -8.09
C ARG A 406 -18.34 25.06 -6.91
N ILE A 407 -17.81 24.99 -5.69
CA ILE A 407 -18.63 24.66 -4.50
C ILE A 407 -19.57 25.80 -4.07
N ASN A 408 -19.33 27.02 -4.55
CA ASN A 408 -20.15 28.19 -4.25
C ASN A 408 -21.13 28.53 -5.39
N LEU A 409 -21.14 27.75 -6.49
CA LEU A 409 -22.19 27.85 -7.48
C LEU A 409 -23.54 27.46 -6.84
N PRO A 410 -24.57 28.30 -6.96
CA PRO A 410 -25.91 27.90 -6.53
C PRO A 410 -26.30 26.66 -7.33
N GLU A 411 -26.77 25.61 -6.64
CA GLU A 411 -27.40 24.47 -7.31
C GLU A 411 -28.44 25.04 -8.27
N LEU A 412 -28.21 24.87 -9.57
CA LEU A 412 -29.27 25.02 -10.56
C LEU A 412 -30.25 23.89 -10.25
N GLY A 413 -31.18 24.15 -9.32
CA GLY A 413 -32.26 23.23 -9.00
C GLY A 413 -32.92 22.79 -10.31
N PRO A 414 -33.46 21.56 -10.39
CA PRO A 414 -34.05 21.05 -11.62
C PRO A 414 -35.15 22.02 -12.07
N GLY A 415 -34.83 22.83 -13.06
CA GLY A 415 -35.69 23.89 -13.57
C GLY A 415 -36.68 23.33 -14.57
N LEU A 416 -37.94 23.29 -14.13
CA LEU A 416 -39.22 23.35 -14.87
C LEU A 416 -39.49 22.34 -15.99
#